data_AF-A0A961MRD3-F1
#
_entry.id   AF-A0A961MRD3-F1
#
_cell.length_a   1.000
_cell.length_b   1.000
_cell.length_c   1.000
_cell.angle_alpha   90.00
_cell.angle_beta   90.00
_cell.angle_gamma   90.00
#
_symmetry.space_group_name_H-M   'P 1'
#
loop_
_entity.id
_entity.type
_entity.pdbx_description
1 polymer ?
#
loop_
_entity_poly.entity_id
_entity_poly.type
_entity_poly.pdbx_seq_one_letter_code
_entity_poly.pdbx_strand_id
1 'polypeptide(L)' 'MEPKTGFPSISALAILVCLLGTDASALDDEAQIILGRSEYMGHCAVCHGPEGKGDGPAAEAMVVEPADLTQIAVRYSGQ' A
#
# COMPACT_ATOMS: atom_id res chain seq x y z
N MET A 1 2.82 -30.98 42.05
CA MET A 1 2.26 -30.86 40.68
C MET A 1 2.95 -29.68 40.05
N GLU A 2 3.90 -29.96 39.15
CA GLU A 2 4.93 -29.02 38.71
C GLU A 2 4.41 -27.98 37.69
N PRO A 3 4.97 -26.76 37.68
CA PRO A 3 4.64 -25.71 36.73
C PRO A 3 5.20 -26.03 35.33
N LYS A 4 4.34 -26.03 34.31
CA LYS A 4 4.73 -26.24 32.91
C LYS A 4 5.31 -24.94 32.34
N THR A 5 6.61 -24.72 32.49
CA THR A 5 7.39 -23.74 31.73
C THR A 5 8.14 -24.44 30.59
N GLY A 6 8.12 -23.88 29.37
CA GLY A 6 8.80 -24.53 28.24
C GLY A 6 8.61 -23.94 26.84
N PHE A 7 8.71 -22.61 26.65
CA PHE A 7 8.87 -21.99 25.32
C PHE A 7 10.27 -21.33 25.10
N PRO A 8 11.42 -21.89 25.52
CA PRO A 8 12.71 -21.22 25.30
C PRO A 8 13.19 -21.30 23.84
N SER A 9 12.63 -22.19 23.02
CA SER A 9 13.13 -22.44 21.65
C SER A 9 12.61 -21.46 20.59
N ILE A 10 11.47 -20.80 20.82
CA ILE A 10 10.88 -19.87 19.82
C ILE A 10 11.61 -18.52 19.87
N SER A 11 12.00 -18.06 21.07
CA SER A 11 12.67 -16.78 21.27
C SER A 11 14.07 -16.72 20.65
N ALA A 12 14.87 -17.78 20.74
CA ALA A 12 16.21 -17.79 20.16
C ALA A 12 16.19 -17.73 18.61
N LEU A 13 15.19 -18.37 17.98
CA LEU A 13 15.02 -18.35 16.53
C LEU A 13 14.54 -16.98 16.04
N ALA A 14 13.61 -16.35 16.75
CA ALA A 14 13.15 -14.99 16.44
C ALA A 14 14.29 -13.96 16.56
N ILE A 15 15.14 -14.07 17.58
CA ILE A 15 16.32 -13.22 17.75
C ILE A 15 17.31 -13.40 16.59
N LEU A 16 17.55 -14.64 16.16
CA LEU A 16 18.43 -14.93 15.01
C LEU A 16 17.88 -14.34 13.70
N VAL A 17 16.57 -14.42 13.46
CA VAL A 17 15.92 -13.81 12.28
C VAL A 17 16.09 -12.29 12.28
N CYS A 18 15.90 -11.63 13.43
CA CYS A 18 16.11 -10.17 13.55
C CYS A 18 17.58 -9.75 13.34
N LEU A 19 18.54 -10.60 13.74
CA LEU A 19 19.98 -10.33 13.60
C LEU A 19 20.50 -10.53 12.17
N LEU A 20 19.80 -11.34 11.34
CA LEU A 20 20.18 -11.63 9.95
C LEU A 20 19.80 -10.51 8.97
N GLY A 21 19.05 -9.49 9.42
CA GLY A 21 18.84 -8.26 8.66
C GLY A 21 18.24 -8.47 7.26
N THR A 22 17.34 -9.44 7.07
CA THR A 22 16.61 -9.55 5.81
C THR A 22 15.68 -8.35 5.69
N ASP A 23 16.08 -7.37 4.90
CA ASP A 23 15.25 -6.26 4.44
C ASP A 23 14.05 -6.83 3.68
N ALA A 24 12.94 -6.98 4.39
CA ALA A 24 11.65 -7.38 3.83
C ALA A 24 11.08 -6.37 2.83
N SER A 25 11.75 -5.21 2.67
CA SER A 25 11.28 -3.98 2.04
C SER A 25 11.36 -3.92 0.51
N ALA A 26 11.82 -4.97 -0.18
CA ALA A 26 11.86 -4.99 -1.64
C ALA A 26 10.74 -5.83 -2.27
N LEU A 27 10.22 -6.82 -1.54
CA LEU A 27 9.13 -7.69 -2.00
C LEU A 27 7.75 -7.14 -1.62
N ASP A 28 7.68 -6.32 -0.58
CA ASP A 28 6.48 -5.57 -0.20
C ASP A 28 6.22 -4.41 -1.16
N ASP A 29 7.24 -3.69 -1.64
CA ASP A 29 7.07 -2.54 -2.55
C ASP A 29 6.30 -2.91 -3.84
N GLU A 30 6.70 -3.98 -4.54
CA GLU A 30 6.01 -4.42 -5.77
C GLU A 30 4.58 -4.91 -5.47
N ALA A 31 4.40 -5.65 -4.37
CA ALA A 31 3.08 -6.10 -3.95
C ALA A 31 2.16 -4.93 -3.59
N GLN A 32 2.69 -3.89 -2.94
CA GLN A 32 1.96 -2.66 -2.64
C GLN A 32 1.63 -1.87 -3.91
N ILE A 33 2.53 -1.82 -4.90
CA ILE A 33 2.25 -1.18 -6.20
C ILE A 33 1.11 -1.90 -6.93
N ILE A 34 1.12 -3.24 -6.94
CA ILE A 34 0.05 -4.05 -7.57
C ILE A 34 -1.28 -3.82 -6.84
N LEU A 35 -1.28 -3.88 -5.51
CA LEU A 35 -2.47 -3.64 -4.70
C LEU A 35 -3.01 -2.23 -4.93
N GLY A 36 -2.15 -1.21 -4.87
CA GLY A 36 -2.51 0.19 -5.09
C GLY A 36 -3.10 0.41 -6.49
N ARG A 37 -2.56 -0.23 -7.52
CA ARG A 37 -3.16 -0.21 -8.86
C ARG A 37 -4.56 -0.82 -8.86
N SER A 38 -4.76 -1.96 -8.21
CA SER A 38 -6.07 -2.60 -8.14
C SER A 38 -7.11 -1.71 -7.46
N GLU A 39 -6.76 -1.16 -6.29
CA GLU A 39 -7.61 -0.22 -5.54
C GLU A 39 -7.93 1.03 -6.37
N TYR A 40 -6.91 1.61 -7.02
CA TYR A 40 -7.07 2.77 -7.89
C TYR A 40 -8.07 2.49 -9.03
N MET A 41 -7.93 1.35 -9.72
CA MET A 41 -8.84 0.99 -10.81
C MET A 41 -10.26 0.69 -10.32
N GLY A 42 -10.41 0.11 -9.12
CA GLY A 42 -11.70 -0.24 -8.54
C GLY A 42 -12.48 0.96 -7.97
N HIS A 43 -11.78 1.98 -7.48
CA HIS A 43 -12.41 3.06 -6.70
C HIS A 43 -12.16 4.46 -7.24
N CYS A 44 -10.98 4.73 -7.80
CA CYS A 44 -10.55 6.09 -8.16
C CYS A 44 -10.77 6.39 -9.64
N ALA A 45 -10.50 5.42 -10.52
CA ALA A 45 -10.51 5.58 -11.97
C ALA A 45 -11.89 5.95 -12.55
N VAL A 46 -12.98 5.62 -11.85
CA VAL A 46 -14.34 6.00 -12.27
C VAL A 46 -14.52 7.51 -12.34
N CYS A 47 -13.84 8.28 -11.47
CA CYS A 47 -13.87 9.73 -11.48
C CYS A 47 -12.61 10.32 -12.11
N HIS A 48 -11.44 9.77 -11.80
CA HIS A 48 -10.15 10.37 -12.18
C HIS A 48 -9.54 9.81 -13.47
N GLY A 49 -10.18 8.82 -14.10
CA GLY A 49 -9.69 8.16 -15.30
C GLY A 49 -8.57 7.15 -15.01
N PRO A 50 -8.26 6.24 -15.96
CA PRO A 50 -7.23 5.22 -15.77
C PRO A 50 -5.82 5.82 -15.64
N GLU A 51 -5.61 7.01 -16.19
CA GLU A 51 -4.33 7.74 -16.12
C GLU A 51 -4.27 8.78 -14.99
N GLY A 52 -5.36 8.95 -14.24
CA GLY A 52 -5.42 9.92 -13.12
C GLY A 52 -5.54 11.37 -13.52
N LYS A 53 -5.94 11.67 -14.76
CA LYS A 53 -6.02 13.03 -15.29
C LYS A 53 -7.30 13.79 -14.95
N GLY A 54 -8.26 13.14 -14.27
CA GLY A 54 -9.56 13.74 -13.96
C GLY A 54 -10.64 13.48 -15.01
N ASP A 55 -10.37 12.62 -15.99
CA ASP A 55 -11.20 12.36 -17.17
C ASP A 55 -11.95 11.01 -17.09
N GLY A 56 -12.33 10.60 -15.88
CA GLY A 56 -13.08 9.36 -15.67
C GLY A 56 -14.50 9.41 -16.24
N PRO A 57 -15.14 8.26 -16.49
CA PRO A 57 -16.49 8.21 -17.06
C PRO A 57 -17.56 8.92 -16.23
N ALA A 58 -17.34 9.11 -14.92
CA ALA A 58 -18.25 9.88 -14.08
C ALA A 58 -17.99 11.40 -14.12
N ALA A 59 -16.85 11.86 -14.65
CA ALA A 59 -16.42 13.26 -14.57
C ALA A 59 -17.44 14.23 -15.17
N GLU A 60 -18.05 13.89 -16.31
CA GLU A 60 -19.05 14.74 -16.99
C GLU A 60 -20.33 14.95 -16.16
N ALA A 61 -20.62 14.04 -15.22
CA ALA A 61 -21.80 14.12 -14.35
C ALA A 61 -21.53 14.84 -13.02
N MET A 62 -20.28 15.23 -12.74
CA MET A 62 -19.90 15.85 -11.48
C MET A 62 -20.01 17.38 -11.56
N VAL A 63 -20.55 17.99 -10.50
CA VAL A 63 -20.64 19.47 -10.37
C VAL A 63 -19.26 20.09 -10.19
N VAL A 64 -18.35 19.37 -9.53
CA VAL A 64 -16.96 19.76 -9.33
C VAL A 64 -16.10 18.80 -10.14
N GLU A 65 -15.22 19.36 -10.97
CA GLU A 65 -14.32 18.58 -11.80
C GLU A 65 -13.36 17.75 -10.94
N PRO A 66 -13.19 16.44 -11.23
CA PRO A 66 -12.22 15.61 -10.53
C PRO A 66 -10.79 16.14 -10.72
N ALA A 67 -10.02 16.20 -9.64
CA ALA A 67 -8.64 16.67 -9.70
C ALA A 67 -7.73 15.75 -10.54
N ASP A 68 -6.76 16.34 -11.22
CA ASP A 68 -5.63 15.60 -11.82
C ASP A 68 -4.71 15.06 -10.70
N LEU A 69 -4.77 13.75 -10.46
CA LEU A 69 -4.01 13.03 -9.44
C LEU A 69 -2.56 12.76 -9.84
N THR A 70 -2.18 12.95 -11.11
CA THR A 70 -0.76 12.76 -11.53
C THR A 70 0.20 13.71 -10.81
N GLN A 71 -0.33 14.79 -10.25
CA GLN A 71 0.42 15.81 -9.52
C GLN A 71 0.24 15.74 -8.00
N ILE A 72 -0.50 14.77 -7.46
CA ILE A 72 -0.84 14.73 -6.04
C ILE A 72 0.41 14.64 -5.15
N ALA A 73 1.39 13.83 -5.55
CA ALA A 73 2.65 13.69 -4.84
C ALA A 73 3.44 15.01 -4.78
N VAL A 74 3.34 15.85 -5.82
CA VAL A 74 3.97 17.17 -5.83
C VAL A 74 3.24 18.14 -4.89
N ARG A 75 1.89 18.10 -4.89
CA ARG A 75 1.06 19.00 -4.09
C ARG A 75 1.11 18.70 -2.59
N TYR A 76 1.28 17.43 -2.22
CA TYR A 76 1.24 16.97 -0.83
C TYR A 76 2.51 16.27 -0.36
N SER A 77 3.63 16.44 -1.09
CA SER A 77 4.94 15.88 -0.70
C SER A 77 4.94 14.34 -0.58
N GLY A 78 4.20 13.66 -1.46
CA GLY A 78 4.13 12.20 -1.52
C GLY A 78 3.27 11.55 -0.44
N GLN A 79 2.46 12.34 0.29
CA GLN A 79 1.47 11.87 1.25
C GLN A 79 0.10 11.66 0.60
#